data_AF-A0A947AAQ2-F1
#
_entry.id   AF-A0A947AAQ2-F1
#
_cell.length_a   1.000
_cell.length_b   1.000
_cell.length_c   1.000
_cell.angle_alpha   90.00
_cell.angle_beta   90.00
_cell.angle_gamma   90.00
#
_symmetry.space_group_name_H-M   'P 1'
#
loop_
_entity.id
_entity.type
_entity.pdbx_description
1 polymer ?
#
loop_
_entity_poly.entity_id
_entity_poly.type
_entity_poly.pdbx_seq_one_letter_code
_entity_poly.pdbx_strand_id
1 'polypeptide(L)'
;LVTKGHVDGWDDPRMLTISGLRRRGYTPRSIRKFCELIGIGKKESWIDMGVLENAVRDDLNETAPRVMGVLNPLRVIIDNYPEDQMESLEAQNHPQKAEFGTRLLPFSRELYIERSDFLEDPQRKFFRLGLGREVRLRYGYYITCVSFEKDDDTGEITLLHCTYDPETRGGCSPDGRKVKGTIHWVSANHALSCSVILYDRLFMAEHPDNDKDVDFTIHLNPGSRTILDGCQVEPSLRDISPGIQVQFERQGYFCADKIASSPGKPVFNRIVTLRDSWAKRNP
;
A
#
# COMPACT_ATOMS: atom_id res chain seq x y z
N LEU A 1 -3.97 -16.44 23.70
CA LEU A 1 -3.99 -15.22 22.87
C LEU A 1 -4.95 -14.16 23.42
N VAL A 2 -6.27 -14.34 23.35
CA VAL A 2 -7.27 -13.31 23.77
C VAL A 2 -7.25 -13.02 25.28
N THR A 3 -7.47 -14.01 26.14
CA THR A 3 -7.55 -13.81 27.61
C THR A 3 -6.28 -13.20 28.22
N LYS A 4 -5.12 -13.47 27.63
CA LYS A 4 -3.82 -12.92 28.06
C LYS A 4 -3.45 -11.60 27.36
N GLY A 5 -4.33 -11.04 26.51
CA GLY A 5 -4.13 -9.73 25.89
C GLY A 5 -3.08 -9.66 24.76
N HIS A 6 -2.70 -10.79 24.15
CA HIS A 6 -1.75 -10.76 23.00
C HIS A 6 -2.39 -10.26 21.70
N VAL A 7 -3.72 -10.26 21.64
CA VAL A 7 -4.56 -9.78 20.53
C VAL A 7 -5.74 -8.99 21.08
N ASP A 8 -6.32 -8.11 20.28
CA ASP A 8 -7.37 -7.18 20.71
C ASP A 8 -8.71 -7.89 21.00
N GLY A 9 -8.90 -9.09 20.45
CA GLY A 9 -10.14 -9.84 20.56
C GLY A 9 -10.20 -11.00 19.57
N TRP A 10 -11.36 -11.66 19.51
CA TRP A 10 -11.62 -12.75 18.56
C TRP A 10 -11.74 -12.28 17.10
N ASP A 11 -11.95 -10.99 16.88
CA ASP A 11 -12.03 -10.33 15.58
C ASP A 11 -10.75 -9.58 15.21
N ASP A 12 -9.67 -9.70 16.00
CA ASP A 12 -8.38 -9.10 15.67
C ASP A 12 -7.91 -9.57 14.26
N PRO A 13 -7.53 -8.68 13.34
CA PRO A 13 -7.09 -9.03 11.99
C PRO A 13 -5.90 -9.99 11.89
N ARG A 14 -5.14 -10.18 12.96
CA ARG A 14 -4.06 -11.17 13.04
C ARG A 14 -4.57 -12.59 13.28
N MET A 15 -5.80 -12.74 13.77
CA MET A 15 -6.42 -14.03 14.03
C MET A 15 -6.97 -14.64 12.74
N LEU A 16 -6.76 -15.95 12.57
CA LEU A 16 -7.33 -16.74 11.47
C LEU A 16 -8.77 -17.20 11.75
N THR A 17 -9.47 -16.54 12.67
CA THR A 17 -10.92 -16.70 12.83
C THR A 17 -11.65 -16.05 11.66
N ILE A 18 -12.86 -16.52 11.37
CA ILE A 18 -13.69 -15.93 10.30
C ILE A 18 -13.98 -14.44 10.57
N SER A 19 -14.20 -14.05 11.83
CA SER A 19 -14.34 -12.65 12.24
C SER A 19 -13.07 -11.83 12.01
N GLY A 20 -11.90 -12.37 12.39
CA GLY A 20 -10.60 -11.72 12.20
C GLY A 20 -10.28 -11.52 10.73
N LEU A 21 -10.43 -12.56 9.90
CA LEU A 21 -10.25 -12.49 8.45
C LEU A 21 -11.21 -11.48 7.80
N ARG A 22 -12.49 -11.45 8.22
CA ARG A 22 -13.47 -10.48 7.72
C ARG A 22 -13.08 -9.04 8.07
N ARG A 23 -12.58 -8.78 9.28
CA ARG A 23 -12.12 -7.44 9.69
C ARG A 23 -10.81 -7.06 9.01
N ARG A 24 -9.90 -8.01 8.82
CA ARG A 24 -8.68 -7.82 8.01
C ARG A 24 -9.00 -7.39 6.59
N GLY A 25 -10.11 -7.87 6.04
CA GLY A 25 -10.61 -7.51 4.72
C GLY A 25 -10.63 -8.67 3.72
N TYR A 26 -10.42 -9.91 4.17
CA TYR A 26 -10.64 -11.10 3.35
C TYR A 26 -12.10 -11.16 2.91
N THR A 27 -12.31 -11.57 1.65
CA THR A 27 -13.64 -11.67 1.10
C THR A 27 -14.19 -13.08 1.32
N PRO A 28 -15.52 -13.24 1.35
CA PRO A 28 -16.11 -14.57 1.34
C PRO A 28 -15.68 -15.40 0.11
N ARG A 29 -15.39 -14.73 -1.03
CA ARG A 29 -14.96 -15.41 -2.25
C ARG A 29 -13.55 -15.95 -2.11
N SER A 30 -12.62 -15.17 -1.56
CA SER A 30 -11.23 -15.61 -1.36
C SER A 30 -11.14 -16.79 -0.40
N ILE A 31 -11.94 -16.81 0.66
CA ILE A 31 -11.97 -17.94 1.62
C ILE A 31 -12.53 -19.20 0.96
N ARG A 32 -13.63 -19.10 0.20
CA ARG A 32 -14.14 -20.26 -0.55
C ARG A 32 -13.13 -20.76 -1.58
N LYS A 33 -12.48 -19.84 -2.29
CA LYS A 33 -11.42 -20.19 -3.26
C LYS A 33 -10.26 -20.91 -2.59
N PHE A 34 -9.83 -20.46 -1.41
CA PHE A 34 -8.83 -21.14 -0.61
C PHE A 34 -9.26 -22.58 -0.28
N CYS A 35 -10.49 -22.79 0.20
CA CYS A 35 -11.03 -24.12 0.49
C CYS A 35 -11.08 -25.03 -0.76
N GLU A 36 -11.40 -24.47 -1.94
CA GLU A 36 -11.35 -25.22 -3.21
C GLU A 36 -9.92 -25.64 -3.58
N LEU A 37 -8.94 -24.75 -3.37
CA LEU A 37 -7.53 -24.99 -3.74
C LEU A 37 -6.88 -26.07 -2.88
N ILE A 38 -7.16 -26.10 -1.57
CA ILE A 38 -6.57 -27.10 -0.67
C ILE A 38 -7.22 -28.48 -0.83
N GLY A 39 -8.42 -28.53 -1.41
CA GLY A 39 -9.16 -29.76 -1.63
C GLY A 39 -9.62 -30.43 -0.33
N ILE A 40 -10.15 -31.66 -0.47
CA ILE A 40 -10.61 -32.47 0.66
C ILE A 40 -9.85 -33.80 0.61
N GLY A 41 -9.06 -34.06 1.65
CA GLY A 41 -8.29 -35.29 1.83
C GLY A 41 -8.62 -35.97 3.15
N LYS A 42 -8.25 -37.26 3.26
CA LYS A 42 -8.38 -38.03 4.52
C LYS A 42 -7.14 -37.96 5.41
N LYS A 43 -6.05 -37.37 4.92
CA LYS A 43 -4.80 -37.20 5.65
C LYS A 43 -4.73 -35.77 6.17
N GLU A 44 -4.16 -35.60 7.35
CA GLU A 44 -3.81 -34.28 7.86
C GLU A 44 -2.80 -33.63 6.91
N SER A 45 -3.00 -32.35 6.64
CA SER A 45 -2.16 -31.56 5.75
C SER A 45 -1.95 -30.18 6.34
N TRP A 46 -0.69 -29.76 6.44
CA TRP A 46 -0.36 -28.38 6.75
C TRP A 46 -0.42 -27.56 5.46
N ILE A 47 -1.14 -26.44 5.49
CA ILE A 47 -1.27 -25.57 4.35
C ILE A 47 -0.45 -24.31 4.59
N ASP A 48 0.43 -23.98 3.64
CA ASP A 48 1.20 -22.76 3.71
C ASP A 48 0.29 -21.51 3.68
N MET A 49 0.62 -20.51 4.50
CA MET A 49 -0.12 -19.26 4.60
C MET A 49 -0.15 -18.49 3.27
N GLY A 50 0.87 -18.64 2.43
CA GLY A 50 0.92 -18.08 1.10
C GLY A 50 -0.24 -18.54 0.21
N VAL A 51 -0.79 -19.74 0.40
CA VAL A 51 -1.97 -20.22 -0.36
C VAL A 51 -3.21 -19.38 -0.02
N LEU A 52 -3.45 -19.11 1.27
CA LEU A 52 -4.54 -18.26 1.73
C LEU A 52 -4.36 -16.81 1.26
N GLU A 53 -3.14 -16.29 1.38
CA GLU A 53 -2.81 -14.94 0.94
C GLU A 53 -2.94 -14.77 -0.58
N ASN A 54 -2.56 -15.78 -1.37
CA ASN A 54 -2.73 -15.76 -2.82
C ASN A 54 -4.20 -15.80 -3.22
N ALA A 55 -5.03 -16.61 -2.56
CA ALA A 55 -6.46 -16.64 -2.83
C ALA A 55 -7.15 -15.27 -2.65
N VAL A 56 -6.71 -14.46 -1.68
CA VAL A 56 -7.21 -13.09 -1.51
C VAL A 56 -6.55 -12.09 -2.47
N ARG A 57 -5.26 -12.25 -2.81
CA ARG A 57 -4.61 -11.41 -3.84
C ARG A 57 -5.31 -11.57 -5.18
N ASP A 58 -5.63 -12.79 -5.59
CA ASP A 58 -6.27 -13.09 -6.87
C ASP A 58 -7.69 -12.50 -6.92
N ASP A 59 -8.49 -12.69 -5.87
CA ASP A 59 -9.84 -12.11 -5.82
C ASP A 59 -9.83 -10.59 -5.83
N LEU A 60 -8.95 -9.96 -5.06
CA LEU A 60 -8.85 -8.50 -4.99
C LEU A 60 -8.19 -7.89 -6.21
N ASN A 61 -7.32 -8.63 -6.90
CA ASN A 61 -6.80 -8.18 -8.20
C ASN A 61 -7.93 -7.96 -9.19
N GLU A 62 -9.00 -8.74 -9.12
CA GLU A 62 -10.14 -8.63 -10.03
C GLU A 62 -11.23 -7.66 -9.53
N THR A 63 -11.30 -7.38 -8.23
CA THR A 63 -12.48 -6.72 -7.64
C THR A 63 -12.18 -5.39 -6.96
N ALA A 64 -10.94 -5.13 -6.54
CA ALA A 64 -10.62 -3.92 -5.79
C ALA A 64 -10.29 -2.76 -6.74
N PRO A 65 -10.90 -1.56 -6.59
CA PRO A 65 -10.45 -0.39 -7.32
C PRO A 65 -9.03 0.01 -6.88
N ARG A 66 -8.26 0.58 -7.81
CA ARG A 66 -6.89 1.06 -7.62
C ARG A 66 -6.93 2.52 -7.26
N VAL A 67 -6.27 2.87 -6.17
CA VAL A 67 -6.19 4.23 -5.64
C VAL A 67 -4.77 4.53 -5.20
N MET A 68 -4.44 5.80 -5.04
CA MET A 68 -3.15 6.26 -4.54
C MET A 68 -3.18 6.35 -3.01
N GLY A 69 -2.17 5.78 -2.38
CA GLY A 69 -1.92 5.93 -0.95
C GLY A 69 -0.43 5.90 -0.70
N VAL A 70 0.08 6.95 -0.07
CA VAL A 70 1.47 7.12 0.32
C VAL A 70 1.57 6.85 1.82
N LEU A 71 2.27 5.78 2.19
CA LEU A 71 2.37 5.29 3.56
C LEU A 71 3.45 6.02 4.35
N ASN A 72 4.58 6.34 3.72
CA ASN A 72 5.65 7.13 4.34
C ASN A 72 5.90 8.39 3.48
N PRO A 73 5.14 9.47 3.71
CA PRO A 73 5.18 10.64 2.84
C PRO A 73 6.52 11.37 2.88
N LEU A 74 7.05 11.62 1.69
CA LEU A 74 8.13 12.55 1.42
C LEU A 74 7.58 13.66 0.53
N ARG A 75 7.78 14.91 0.95
CA ARG A 75 7.23 16.09 0.30
C ARG A 75 8.03 16.42 -0.96
N VAL A 76 7.34 16.83 -2.02
CA VAL A 76 7.92 17.21 -3.31
C VAL A 76 7.31 18.54 -3.76
N ILE A 77 8.15 19.49 -4.14
CA ILE A 77 7.75 20.74 -4.80
C ILE A 77 8.15 20.67 -6.27
N ILE A 78 7.19 20.93 -7.17
CA ILE A 78 7.45 21.07 -8.60
C ILE A 78 7.76 22.53 -8.91
N ASP A 79 9.04 22.89 -9.01
CA ASP A 79 9.51 24.28 -9.05
C ASP A 79 8.98 25.07 -10.25
N ASN A 80 8.82 24.43 -11.41
CA ASN A 80 8.30 25.05 -12.62
C ASN A 80 6.78 24.86 -12.81
N TYR A 81 6.05 24.39 -11.79
CA TYR A 81 4.58 24.38 -11.78
C TYR A 81 4.03 25.63 -11.08
N PRO A 82 3.07 26.36 -11.67
CA PRO A 82 2.53 27.59 -11.08
C PRO A 82 1.86 27.33 -9.72
N GLU A 83 2.07 28.23 -8.75
CA GLU A 83 1.62 28.06 -7.36
C GLU A 83 0.11 27.92 -7.22
N ASP A 84 -0.66 28.76 -7.92
CA ASP A 84 -2.13 28.80 -7.85
C ASP A 84 -2.81 27.90 -8.89
N GLN A 85 -2.05 27.12 -9.65
CA GLN A 85 -2.61 26.22 -10.63
C GLN A 85 -2.99 24.88 -9.98
N MET A 86 -4.18 24.41 -10.33
CA MET A 86 -4.65 23.08 -10.03
C MET A 86 -5.22 22.46 -11.30
N GLU A 87 -4.96 21.17 -11.48
CA GLU A 87 -5.60 20.41 -12.53
C GLU A 87 -6.13 19.07 -12.02
N SER A 88 -7.06 18.51 -12.79
CA SER A 88 -7.58 17.19 -12.56
C SER A 88 -7.08 16.24 -13.64
N LEU A 89 -6.38 15.20 -13.22
CA LEU A 89 -5.88 14.13 -14.07
C LEU A 89 -6.84 12.95 -14.00
N GLU A 90 -7.26 12.43 -15.15
CA GLU A 90 -8.15 11.27 -15.18
C GLU A 90 -7.37 9.97 -14.94
N ALA A 91 -7.82 9.17 -13.98
CA ALA A 91 -7.22 7.89 -13.62
C ALA A 91 -8.26 6.77 -13.70
N GLN A 92 -7.89 5.65 -14.31
CA GLN A 92 -8.73 4.45 -14.31
C GLN A 92 -8.81 3.83 -12.92
N ASN A 93 -10.00 3.43 -12.50
CA ASN A 93 -10.21 2.73 -11.23
C ASN A 93 -9.73 1.28 -11.30
N HIS A 94 -9.60 0.69 -12.49
CA HIS A 94 -9.04 -0.63 -12.65
C HIS A 94 -8.31 -0.73 -14.01
N PRO A 95 -7.05 -1.21 -14.07
CA PRO A 95 -6.26 -1.19 -15.30
C PRO A 95 -6.82 -2.08 -16.42
N GLN A 96 -7.56 -3.12 -16.05
CA GLN A 96 -8.11 -4.11 -17.00
C GLN A 96 -9.65 -4.08 -17.11
N LYS A 97 -10.34 -3.21 -16.35
CA LYS A 97 -11.80 -3.25 -16.20
C LYS A 97 -12.39 -1.85 -16.33
N ALA A 98 -12.76 -1.49 -17.56
CA ALA A 98 -13.31 -0.17 -17.88
C ALA A 98 -14.64 0.10 -17.16
N GLU A 99 -15.38 -0.95 -16.80
CA GLU A 99 -16.65 -0.87 -16.06
C GLU A 99 -16.51 -0.31 -14.64
N PHE A 100 -15.28 -0.29 -14.08
CA PHE A 100 -14.99 0.41 -12.81
C PHE A 100 -14.94 1.93 -12.99
N GLY A 101 -14.98 2.42 -14.23
CA GLY A 101 -14.94 3.83 -14.56
C GLY A 101 -13.59 4.49 -14.26
N THR A 102 -13.63 5.81 -14.23
CA THR A 102 -12.49 6.66 -13.94
C THR A 102 -12.76 7.54 -12.73
N ARG A 103 -11.71 8.17 -12.21
CA ARG A 103 -11.77 9.18 -11.17
C ARG A 103 -10.79 10.31 -11.48
N LEU A 104 -11.02 11.47 -10.89
CA LEU A 104 -10.14 12.62 -11.04
C LEU A 104 -9.13 12.66 -9.89
N LEU A 105 -7.86 12.75 -10.24
CA LEU A 105 -6.75 12.96 -9.32
C LEU A 105 -6.33 14.43 -9.37
N PRO A 106 -6.40 15.16 -8.24
CA PRO A 106 -5.88 16.52 -8.21
C PRO A 106 -4.36 16.51 -8.34
N PHE A 107 -3.84 17.34 -9.23
CA PHE A 107 -2.42 17.63 -9.38
C PHE A 107 -2.17 19.10 -9.06
N SER A 108 -1.08 19.36 -8.34
CA SER A 108 -0.69 20.68 -7.84
C SER A 108 0.83 20.77 -7.75
N ARG A 109 1.34 21.98 -7.46
CA ARG A 109 2.76 22.21 -7.21
C ARG A 109 3.35 21.32 -6.10
N GLU A 110 2.62 21.13 -5.00
CA GLU A 110 3.09 20.31 -3.87
C GLU A 110 2.47 18.91 -3.91
N LEU A 111 3.33 17.89 -3.79
CA LEU A 111 2.97 16.48 -3.84
C LEU A 111 3.60 15.72 -2.66
N TYR A 112 3.05 14.55 -2.36
CA TYR A 112 3.70 13.52 -1.56
C TYR A 112 4.00 12.29 -2.42
N ILE A 113 5.17 11.72 -2.24
CA ILE A 113 5.59 10.40 -2.75
C ILE A 113 6.04 9.52 -1.59
N GLU A 114 6.29 8.24 -1.83
CA GLU A 114 6.94 7.40 -0.82
C GLU A 114 8.38 7.84 -0.60
N ARG A 115 8.80 7.92 0.66
CA ARG A 115 10.21 8.10 1.01
C ARG A 115 11.11 7.04 0.36
N SER A 116 10.63 5.80 0.25
CA SER A 116 11.35 4.70 -0.40
C SER A 116 11.47 4.82 -1.93
N ASP A 117 10.80 5.80 -2.54
CA ASP A 117 10.89 6.11 -3.96
C ASP A 117 12.01 7.09 -4.32
N PHE A 118 12.72 7.64 -3.33
CA PHE A 118 13.88 8.49 -3.53
C PHE A 118 15.15 7.87 -2.93
N LEU A 119 16.27 8.05 -3.65
CA LEU A 119 17.62 7.86 -3.11
C LEU A 119 18.51 9.00 -3.64
N GLU A 120 19.38 9.53 -2.78
CA GLU A 120 20.36 10.55 -3.14
C GLU A 120 21.36 10.04 -4.18
N ASP A 121 21.99 8.89 -3.90
CA ASP A 121 22.86 8.18 -4.85
C ASP A 121 22.25 6.81 -5.24
N PRO A 122 21.32 6.81 -6.21
CA PRO A 122 20.63 5.60 -6.62
C PRO A 122 21.53 4.66 -7.44
N GLN A 123 21.62 3.39 -7.05
CA GLN A 123 22.31 2.37 -7.85
C GLN A 123 21.66 2.16 -9.23
N ARG A 124 22.37 1.51 -10.18
CA ARG A 124 21.89 1.28 -11.56
C ARG A 124 20.56 0.51 -11.65
N LYS A 125 20.26 -0.36 -10.67
CA LYS A 125 19.01 -1.14 -10.60
C LYS A 125 17.86 -0.41 -9.88
N PHE A 126 18.09 0.81 -9.38
CA PHE A 126 17.08 1.65 -8.78
C PHE A 126 16.42 2.53 -9.85
N PHE A 127 15.20 2.17 -10.25
CA PHE A 127 14.48 2.83 -11.34
C PHE A 127 13.55 3.96 -10.90
N ARG A 128 13.53 4.31 -9.61
CA ARG A 128 12.70 5.38 -9.05
C ARG A 128 13.50 6.69 -9.01
N LEU A 129 13.05 7.68 -8.25
CA LEU A 129 13.59 9.03 -8.26
C LEU A 129 14.97 9.11 -7.56
N GLY A 130 15.83 9.97 -8.07
CA GLY A 130 17.09 10.33 -7.42
C GLY A 130 17.64 11.59 -8.06
N LEU A 131 18.72 12.15 -7.49
CA LEU A 131 19.25 13.42 -7.96
C LEU A 131 19.60 13.36 -9.47
N GLY A 132 19.01 14.28 -10.26
CA GLY A 132 19.16 14.33 -11.72
C GLY A 132 18.46 13.20 -12.50
N ARG A 133 17.68 12.34 -11.83
CA ARG A 133 16.93 11.26 -12.49
C ARG A 133 15.47 11.65 -12.69
N GLU A 134 14.94 11.19 -13.82
CA GLU A 134 13.55 11.36 -14.22
C GLU A 134 12.72 10.10 -13.88
N VAL A 135 11.48 10.30 -13.43
CA VAL A 135 10.51 9.23 -13.16
C VAL A 135 9.12 9.63 -13.66
N ARG A 136 8.29 8.64 -14.00
CA ARG A 136 6.86 8.88 -14.29
C ARG A 136 6.05 8.90 -13.01
N LEU A 137 5.26 9.95 -12.82
CA LEU A 137 4.15 9.95 -11.89
C LEU A 137 2.97 9.19 -12.50
N ARG A 138 2.42 8.22 -11.76
CA ARG A 138 1.28 7.40 -12.21
C ARG A 138 0.08 8.31 -12.56
N TYR A 139 -0.43 8.20 -13.80
CA TYR A 139 -1.45 9.08 -14.40
C TYR A 139 -1.08 10.57 -14.52
N GLY A 140 0.13 10.98 -14.13
CA GLY A 140 0.60 12.37 -14.17
C GLY A 140 1.68 12.58 -15.21
N TYR A 141 2.69 13.37 -14.84
CA TYR A 141 3.78 13.80 -15.71
C TYR A 141 5.08 13.05 -15.41
N TYR A 142 6.09 13.30 -16.23
CA TYR A 142 7.47 12.99 -15.86
C TYR A 142 8.01 14.12 -14.98
N ILE A 143 8.71 13.74 -13.91
CA ILE A 143 9.38 14.68 -13.03
C ILE A 143 10.86 14.33 -12.90
N THR A 144 11.71 15.34 -12.79
CA THR A 144 13.15 15.20 -12.56
C THR A 144 13.53 15.87 -11.25
N CYS A 145 14.23 15.16 -10.36
CA CYS A 145 14.71 15.76 -9.12
C CYS A 145 15.92 16.65 -9.39
N VAL A 146 15.85 17.92 -8.97
CA VAL A 146 16.91 18.91 -9.18
C VAL A 146 17.74 19.16 -7.92
N SER A 147 17.09 19.12 -6.75
CA SER A 147 17.75 19.25 -5.45
C SER A 147 16.85 18.66 -4.35
N PHE A 148 17.36 18.62 -3.12
CA PHE A 148 16.62 18.16 -1.95
C PHE A 148 17.13 18.91 -0.71
N GLU A 149 16.30 18.93 0.32
CA GLU A 149 16.65 19.44 1.64
C GLU A 149 16.79 18.29 2.62
N LYS A 150 17.67 18.48 3.60
CA LYS A 150 17.87 17.57 4.72
C LYS A 150 17.59 18.32 6.02
N ASP A 151 17.11 17.59 6.99
CA ASP A 151 17.07 18.03 8.36
C ASP A 151 18.50 18.09 8.92
N ASP A 152 18.89 19.23 9.49
CA ASP A 152 20.27 19.46 9.94
C ASP A 152 20.66 18.56 11.12
N ASP A 153 19.70 18.17 11.96
CA ASP A 153 19.95 17.39 13.17
C ASP A 153 20.01 15.87 12.89
N THR A 154 19.12 15.37 12.05
CA THR A 154 18.97 13.94 11.77
C THR A 154 19.64 13.50 10.46
N GLY A 155 19.89 14.44 9.55
CA GLY A 155 20.37 14.16 8.19
C GLY A 155 19.31 13.54 7.27
N GLU A 156 18.06 13.40 7.74
CA GLU A 156 16.96 12.83 6.97
C GLU A 156 16.49 13.78 5.88
N ILE A 157 16.13 13.24 4.72
CA ILE A 157 15.61 14.05 3.61
C ILE A 157 14.17 14.47 3.91
N THR A 158 13.90 15.78 3.90
CA THR A 158 12.61 16.36 4.30
C THR A 158 11.78 16.82 3.11
N LEU A 159 12.44 17.30 2.05
CA LEU A 159 11.80 17.90 0.89
C LEU A 159 12.62 17.62 -0.38
N LEU A 160 11.93 17.32 -1.48
CA LEU A 160 12.52 17.24 -2.81
C LEU A 160 12.06 18.42 -3.66
N HIS A 161 12.99 19.01 -4.40
CA HIS A 161 12.71 19.95 -5.47
C HIS A 161 12.81 19.23 -6.80
N CYS A 162 11.77 19.32 -7.60
CA CYS A 162 11.67 18.69 -8.90
C CYS A 162 11.20 19.67 -9.95
N THR A 163 11.50 19.39 -11.21
CA THR A 163 10.80 20.00 -12.35
C THR A 163 9.93 18.96 -13.04
N TYR A 164 8.85 19.39 -13.69
CA TYR A 164 8.02 18.52 -14.53
C TYR A 164 8.13 18.90 -16.01
N ASP A 165 7.83 17.93 -16.88
CA ASP A 165 7.67 18.15 -18.31
C ASP A 165 6.17 18.28 -18.67
N PRO A 166 5.69 19.47 -19.08
CA PRO A 166 4.30 19.69 -19.47
C PRO A 166 3.83 18.85 -20.66
N GLU A 167 4.74 18.46 -21.56
CA GLU A 167 4.42 17.66 -22.75
C GLU A 167 4.14 16.19 -22.41
N THR A 168 4.41 15.77 -21.17
CA THR A 168 4.29 14.37 -20.73
C THR A 168 2.97 14.05 -20.03
N ARG A 169 1.92 14.84 -20.25
CA ARG A 169 0.61 14.65 -19.59
C ARG A 169 0.09 13.22 -19.77
N GLY A 170 -0.35 12.60 -18.68
CA GLY A 170 -0.80 11.20 -18.66
C GLY A 170 0.34 10.18 -18.75
N GLY A 171 1.59 10.65 -18.83
CA GLY A 171 2.82 9.89 -18.76
C GLY A 171 3.25 9.25 -20.09
N CYS A 172 2.91 9.90 -21.20
CA CYS A 172 3.45 9.60 -22.53
C CYS A 172 4.31 10.79 -22.96
N SER A 173 5.54 10.56 -23.45
CA SER A 173 6.39 11.64 -23.96
C SER A 173 6.38 11.66 -25.49
N PRO A 174 6.12 12.82 -26.13
CA PRO A 174 6.10 12.94 -27.59
C PRO A 174 7.45 12.68 -28.26
N ASP A 175 8.56 12.92 -27.54
CA ASP A 175 9.94 12.73 -28.01
C ASP A 175 10.38 11.25 -28.00
N GLY A 176 9.54 10.34 -27.50
CA GLY A 176 9.79 8.91 -27.43
C GLY A 176 10.68 8.47 -26.26
N ARG A 177 11.09 9.36 -25.35
CA ARG A 177 11.95 8.99 -24.22
C ARG A 177 11.19 8.11 -23.22
N LYS A 178 11.88 7.06 -22.77
CA LYS A 178 11.34 6.07 -21.84
C LYS A 178 11.98 6.22 -20.48
N VAL A 179 11.18 6.64 -19.51
CA VAL A 179 11.54 6.54 -18.09
C VAL A 179 11.37 5.11 -17.59
N LYS A 180 12.30 4.66 -16.75
CA LYS A 180 12.37 3.25 -16.32
C LYS A 180 11.42 2.92 -15.17
N GLY A 181 10.96 3.92 -14.43
CA GLY A 181 10.10 3.73 -13.27
C GLY A 181 8.82 4.55 -13.35
N THR A 182 7.80 4.03 -12.66
CA THR A 182 6.56 4.75 -12.38
C THR A 182 6.29 4.65 -10.89
N ILE A 183 6.03 5.80 -10.25
CA ILE A 183 5.73 5.90 -8.83
C ILE A 183 4.32 6.45 -8.61
N HIS A 184 3.69 6.09 -7.51
CA HIS A 184 2.43 6.70 -7.09
C HIS A 184 2.73 7.96 -6.28
N TRP A 185 1.72 8.81 -6.15
CA TRP A 185 1.84 10.12 -5.53
C TRP A 185 0.43 10.59 -5.14
N VAL A 186 0.36 11.59 -4.27
CA VAL A 186 -0.87 12.34 -3.97
C VAL A 186 -0.56 13.83 -3.91
N SER A 187 -1.52 14.69 -4.26
CA SER A 187 -1.36 16.15 -4.10
C SER A 187 -1.39 16.52 -2.62
N ALA A 188 -0.40 17.26 -2.14
CA ALA A 188 -0.27 17.61 -0.73
C ALA A 188 -1.44 18.46 -0.22
N ASN A 189 -1.96 19.35 -1.07
CA ASN A 189 -3.05 20.27 -0.72
C ASN A 189 -4.44 19.59 -0.67
N HIS A 190 -4.56 18.38 -1.23
CA HIS A 190 -5.84 17.68 -1.39
C HIS A 190 -5.86 16.29 -0.77
N ALA A 191 -4.70 15.76 -0.39
CA ALA A 191 -4.61 14.46 0.25
C ALA A 191 -5.33 14.45 1.59
N LEU A 192 -5.80 13.27 1.95
CA LEU A 192 -6.40 13.01 3.26
C LEU A 192 -5.38 12.32 4.12
N SER A 193 -5.14 12.88 5.31
CA SER A 193 -4.32 12.21 6.29
C SER A 193 -5.12 11.08 6.94
N CYS A 194 -4.52 9.89 7.03
CA CYS A 194 -5.13 8.70 7.63
C CYS A 194 -4.11 7.86 8.39
N SER A 195 -4.61 6.97 9.26
CA SER A 195 -3.80 5.91 9.85
C SER A 195 -3.92 4.61 9.02
N VAL A 196 -2.80 3.91 8.87
CA VAL A 196 -2.73 2.63 8.17
C VAL A 196 -2.16 1.58 9.11
N ILE A 197 -2.89 0.48 9.31
CA ILE A 197 -2.46 -0.65 10.13
C ILE A 197 -1.90 -1.73 9.23
N LEU A 198 -0.59 -1.91 9.30
CA LEU A 198 0.13 -2.96 8.60
C LEU A 198 0.12 -4.23 9.46
N TYR A 199 -0.66 -5.22 9.03
CA TYR A 199 -0.61 -6.55 9.61
C TYR A 199 0.45 -7.41 8.92
N ASP A 200 1.05 -8.29 9.71
CA ASP A 200 1.92 -9.39 9.29
C ASP A 200 1.43 -10.70 9.95
N ARG A 201 2.11 -11.82 9.72
CA ARG A 201 1.81 -13.11 10.37
C ARG A 201 1.96 -12.97 11.89
N LEU A 202 1.02 -13.57 12.65
CA LEU A 202 1.00 -13.48 14.12
C LEU A 202 2.19 -14.20 14.77
N PHE A 203 2.68 -15.26 14.13
CA PHE A 203 3.82 -16.04 14.58
C PHE A 203 4.95 -15.96 13.57
N MET A 204 6.19 -16.05 14.06
CA MET A 204 7.38 -16.14 13.21
C MET A 204 7.68 -17.59 12.79
N ALA A 205 7.32 -18.56 13.62
CA ALA A 205 7.48 -19.98 13.32
C ALA A 205 6.32 -20.47 12.44
N GLU A 206 6.64 -21.35 11.47
CA GLU A 206 5.62 -22.01 10.63
C GLU A 206 4.73 -22.93 11.46
N HIS A 207 5.29 -23.64 12.43
CA HIS A 207 4.56 -24.51 13.36
C HIS A 207 4.79 -24.07 14.82
N PRO A 208 4.09 -23.02 15.28
CA PRO A 208 4.34 -22.42 16.60
C PRO A 208 3.95 -23.33 17.78
N ASP A 209 3.21 -24.41 17.54
CA ASP A 209 2.69 -25.35 18.55
C ASP A 209 3.21 -26.79 18.39
N ASN A 210 4.26 -26.98 17.56
CA ASN A 210 4.80 -28.32 17.30
C ASN A 210 5.54 -28.91 18.50
N ASP A 211 6.24 -28.07 19.26
CA ASP A 211 6.92 -28.47 20.50
C ASP A 211 5.94 -28.33 21.68
N LYS A 212 5.58 -29.46 22.30
CA LYS A 212 4.63 -29.50 23.41
C LYS A 212 5.21 -29.01 24.74
N ASP A 213 6.54 -28.96 24.84
CA ASP A 213 7.25 -28.55 26.06
C ASP A 213 7.55 -27.05 26.08
N VAL A 214 7.22 -26.33 24.99
CA VAL A 214 7.48 -24.90 24.80
C VAL A 214 6.16 -24.13 24.66
N ASP A 215 6.01 -23.02 25.40
CA ASP A 215 4.85 -22.14 25.23
C ASP A 215 4.90 -21.45 23.86
N PHE A 216 3.91 -21.72 23.00
CA PHE A 216 3.81 -21.17 21.64
C PHE A 216 3.92 -19.63 21.58
N THR A 217 3.64 -18.93 22.69
CA THR A 217 3.75 -17.47 22.77
C THR A 217 5.17 -16.94 22.56
N ILE A 218 6.21 -17.76 22.76
CA ILE A 218 7.59 -17.36 22.44
C ILE A 218 7.81 -17.10 20.94
N HIS A 219 6.95 -17.69 20.09
CA HIS A 219 7.02 -17.54 18.64
C HIS A 219 6.19 -16.36 18.12
N LEU A 220 5.57 -15.57 19.00
CA LEU A 220 4.81 -14.39 18.59
C LEU A 220 5.70 -13.40 17.85
N ASN A 221 5.20 -12.91 16.72
CA ASN A 221 5.86 -11.90 15.93
C ASN A 221 5.59 -10.51 16.55
N PRO A 222 6.62 -9.84 17.10
CA PRO A 222 6.46 -8.49 17.64
C PRO A 222 6.09 -7.48 16.54
N GLY A 223 6.47 -7.75 15.29
CA GLY A 223 6.09 -6.98 14.10
C GLY A 223 4.76 -7.41 13.46
N SER A 224 3.92 -8.20 14.13
CA SER A 224 2.63 -8.67 13.60
C SER A 224 1.63 -7.54 13.34
N ARG A 225 1.84 -6.37 13.96
CA ARG A 225 1.05 -5.16 13.77
C ARG A 225 1.96 -3.93 13.86
N THR A 226 1.88 -3.06 12.86
CA THR A 226 2.50 -1.73 12.88
C THR A 226 1.45 -0.71 12.50
N ILE A 227 1.30 0.34 13.30
CA ILE A 227 0.41 1.47 12.98
C ILE A 227 1.29 2.56 12.38
N LEU A 228 0.91 3.02 11.19
CA LEU A 228 1.50 4.18 10.54
C LEU A 228 0.49 5.32 10.63
N ASP A 229 0.91 6.43 11.22
CA ASP A 229 0.14 7.67 11.26
C ASP A 229 0.68 8.66 10.23
N GLY A 230 -0.15 9.62 9.84
CA GLY A 230 0.25 10.65 8.88
C GLY A 230 0.38 10.16 7.43
N CYS A 231 -0.07 8.94 7.11
CA CYS A 231 -0.18 8.47 5.72
C CYS A 231 -1.11 9.40 4.93
N GLN A 232 -0.89 9.49 3.63
CA GLN A 232 -1.59 10.42 2.74
C GLN A 232 -2.27 9.65 1.61
N VAL A 233 -3.60 9.76 1.52
CA VAL A 233 -4.39 9.08 0.48
C VAL A 233 -5.12 10.07 -0.41
N GLU A 234 -5.46 9.65 -1.63
CA GLU A 234 -6.20 10.50 -2.56
C GLU A 234 -7.61 10.86 -2.04
N PRO A 235 -8.15 12.04 -2.40
CA PRO A 235 -9.40 12.56 -1.83
C PRO A 235 -10.64 11.74 -2.12
N SER A 236 -10.61 10.87 -3.14
CA SER A 236 -11.72 9.95 -3.46
C SER A 236 -12.07 9.02 -2.30
N LEU A 237 -11.14 8.82 -1.35
CA LEU A 237 -11.33 7.97 -0.19
C LEU A 237 -11.97 8.67 1.01
N ARG A 238 -12.35 9.96 0.91
CA ARG A 238 -12.93 10.72 2.04
C ARG A 238 -14.17 10.04 2.62
N ASP A 239 -15.03 9.57 1.72
CA ASP A 239 -16.34 9.02 2.05
C ASP A 239 -16.37 7.49 1.83
N ILE A 240 -15.19 6.84 1.89
CA ILE A 240 -15.12 5.39 1.75
C ILE A 240 -15.91 4.71 2.85
N SER A 241 -16.82 3.82 2.46
CA SER A 241 -17.61 3.06 3.42
C SER A 241 -16.73 2.03 4.15
N PRO A 242 -16.91 1.84 5.47
CA PRO A 242 -16.16 0.82 6.20
C PRO A 242 -16.39 -0.58 5.64
N GLY A 243 -15.30 -1.35 5.50
CA GLY A 243 -15.28 -2.68 4.92
C GLY A 243 -15.06 -2.74 3.41
N ILE A 244 -14.97 -1.59 2.73
CA ILE A 244 -14.61 -1.53 1.31
C ILE A 244 -13.11 -1.80 1.14
N GLN A 245 -12.80 -2.70 0.21
CA GLN A 245 -11.44 -3.04 -0.18
C GLN A 245 -10.97 -2.16 -1.34
N VAL A 246 -9.71 -1.77 -1.30
CA VAL A 246 -9.03 -0.99 -2.34
C VAL A 246 -7.61 -1.52 -2.51
N GLN A 247 -7.02 -1.33 -3.69
CA GLN A 247 -5.58 -1.52 -3.87
C GLN A 247 -4.89 -0.17 -3.82
N PHE A 248 -4.02 0.03 -2.84
CA PHE A 248 -3.08 1.16 -2.88
C PHE A 248 -1.98 0.79 -3.88
N GLU A 249 -1.89 1.57 -4.96
CA GLU A 249 -0.97 1.30 -6.06
C GLU A 249 0.47 1.09 -5.55
N ARG A 250 1.09 -0.03 -5.94
CA ARG A 250 2.44 -0.48 -5.52
C ARG A 250 2.60 -0.88 -4.05
N GLN A 251 1.62 -0.64 -3.18
CA GLN A 251 1.72 -0.95 -1.75
C GLN A 251 1.08 -2.30 -1.37
N GLY A 252 -0.17 -2.53 -1.79
CA GLY A 252 -0.92 -3.70 -1.36
C GLY A 252 -2.42 -3.51 -1.46
N TYR A 253 -3.15 -4.47 -0.92
CA TYR A 253 -4.59 -4.38 -0.77
C TYR A 253 -4.94 -3.99 0.66
N PHE A 254 -5.90 -3.08 0.78
CA PHE A 254 -6.30 -2.45 2.02
C PHE A 254 -7.81 -2.48 2.17
N CYS A 255 -8.28 -2.45 3.41
CA CYS A 255 -9.70 -2.40 3.76
C CYS A 255 -9.93 -1.25 4.73
N ALA A 256 -10.95 -0.43 4.50
CA ALA A 256 -11.38 0.54 5.51
C ALA A 256 -11.88 -0.21 6.77
N ASP A 257 -11.20 -0.07 7.92
CA ASP A 257 -11.52 -0.83 9.12
C ASP A 257 -12.90 -0.45 9.65
N LYS A 258 -13.70 -1.46 10.04
CA LYS A 258 -15.10 -1.28 10.46
C LYS A 258 -15.27 -0.68 11.85
N ILE A 259 -14.23 -0.70 12.67
CA ILE A 259 -14.27 -0.30 14.08
C ILE A 259 -13.50 1.00 14.28
N ALA A 260 -12.34 1.13 13.67
CA ALA A 260 -11.43 2.25 13.80
C ALA A 260 -11.72 3.40 12.82
N SER A 261 -12.37 3.14 11.67
CA SER A 261 -12.72 4.22 10.73
C SER A 261 -13.90 5.04 11.24
N SER A 262 -13.85 6.34 10.99
CA SER A 262 -14.98 7.26 11.20
C SER A 262 -15.14 8.20 9.99
N PRO A 263 -16.31 8.83 9.77
CA PRO A 263 -16.51 9.73 8.64
C PRO A 263 -15.42 10.81 8.55
N GLY A 264 -14.77 10.93 7.39
CA GLY A 264 -13.66 11.87 7.16
C GLY A 264 -12.32 11.49 7.78
N LYS A 265 -12.25 10.40 8.55
CA LYS A 265 -11.01 9.85 9.14
C LYS A 265 -10.96 8.34 8.92
N PRO A 266 -10.72 7.89 7.68
CA PRO A 266 -10.61 6.47 7.40
C PRO A 266 -9.37 5.88 8.07
N VAL A 267 -9.47 4.64 8.56
CA VAL A 267 -8.32 3.85 9.01
C VAL A 267 -8.24 2.61 8.13
N PHE A 268 -7.09 2.34 7.56
CA PHE A 268 -6.94 1.24 6.60
C PHE A 268 -6.15 0.08 7.17
N ASN A 269 -6.74 -1.12 7.15
CA ASN A 269 -6.02 -2.36 7.43
C ASN A 269 -5.37 -2.87 6.16
N ARG A 270 -4.07 -3.19 6.18
CA ARG A 270 -3.46 -3.95 5.09
C ARG A 270 -3.96 -5.38 5.13
N ILE A 271 -4.70 -5.78 4.10
CA ILE A 271 -5.17 -7.15 3.91
C ILE A 271 -3.97 -8.04 3.63
N VAL A 272 -3.23 -7.68 2.57
CA VAL A 272 -2.09 -8.42 2.04
C VAL A 272 -1.21 -7.53 1.14
N THR A 273 0.08 -7.82 1.07
CA THR A 273 1.03 -7.20 0.12
C THR A 273 0.79 -7.66 -1.32
N LEU A 274 1.25 -6.90 -2.31
CA LEU A 274 1.08 -7.26 -3.74
C LEU A 274 1.83 -8.54 -4.15
N ARG A 275 2.91 -8.88 -3.43
CA ARG A 275 3.71 -10.08 -3.65
C ARG A 275 4.05 -10.69 -2.32
N ASP A 276 4.26 -12.00 -2.32
CA ASP A 276 4.74 -12.71 -1.15
C ASP A 276 6.18 -12.28 -0.80
N SER A 277 6.36 -11.80 0.43
CA SER A 277 7.66 -11.44 1.01
C SER A 277 8.24 -12.50 1.93
N TRP A 278 7.43 -13.45 2.38
CA TRP A 278 7.83 -14.52 3.31
C TRP A 278 8.58 -15.64 2.60
N ALA A 279 8.20 -15.98 1.37
CA ALA A 279 8.95 -16.92 0.52
C ALA A 279 10.41 -16.52 0.25
N LYS A 280 10.81 -15.27 0.54
CA LYS A 280 12.20 -14.79 0.43
C LYS A 280 12.95 -14.75 1.76
N ARG A 281 12.27 -14.87 2.91
CA ARG A 281 12.86 -14.76 4.24
C ARG A 281 13.27 -16.12 4.82
N ASN A 282 12.65 -17.21 4.38
CA ASN A 282 13.04 -18.58 4.73
C ASN A 282 13.72 -19.23 3.51
N PRO A 283 15.07 -19.27 3.43
CA PRO A 283 15.79 -20.17 2.51
C PRO A 283 15.70 -21.63 2.96
#